data_AF-A0A357ZXY7-F1
#
_entry.id   AF-A0A357ZXY7-F1
#
_cell.length_a   1.000
_cell.length_b   1.000
_cell.length_c   1.000
_cell.angle_alpha   90.00
_cell.angle_beta   90.00
_cell.angle_gamma   90.00
#
_symmetry.space_group_name_H-M   'P 1'
#
loop_
_entity.id
_entity.type
_entity.pdbx_description
1 polymer ?
#
loop_
_entity_poly.entity_id
_entity_poly.type
_entity_poly.pdbx_seq_one_letter_code
_entity_poly.pdbx_strand_id
1 'polypeptide(L)'
;QVAGTGNLGAIAHYFLTNGDSPAGFGTAFHVAADQLRFPSAPWLGRSELAGLDGALLGSGLAALVVPILSMAGSLWLAVRMRVLAALRLQLVVIATALGGLIATARVTGPLFDWVVRWWWVIASLWWLSIVWVLWSVLSQRITTQSMQRIATGLLAVVATVVTLAATGPITSATSSTPPPSPSTGIVLDGFLQPTLDALQGSGPLLVVTTGSVRGDYGDALRLQLERAGIQVVAESNMISHLGPQRSESSRTPVGTLWIVSADQITQFKADQSMKFLGGWDPLAQDQRDQFFIDQSLLQEQLIAAGRVDLAEALTNGSGGVDTQAKTLDGVDPTLVDRVEAMRRKGDPVAVFLGPARTS
;
A
#
# COMPACT_ATOMS: atom_id res chain seq x y z
N GLN A 1 21.76 11.23 -28.44
CA GLN A 1 21.37 9.94 -27.82
C GLN A 1 20.04 10.02 -27.03
N VAL A 2 19.09 10.88 -27.44
CA VAL A 2 17.76 10.98 -26.78
C VAL A 2 16.73 10.05 -27.47
N ALA A 3 17.08 9.47 -28.62
CA ALA A 3 16.25 8.56 -29.41
C ALA A 3 16.92 7.17 -29.59
N GLY A 4 17.55 6.65 -28.53
CA GLY A 4 18.13 5.30 -28.51
C GLY A 4 17.44 4.41 -27.48
N THR A 5 17.57 3.11 -27.66
CA THR A 5 17.09 1.98 -26.84
C THR A 5 17.62 1.95 -25.38
N GLY A 6 17.98 3.09 -24.81
CA GLY A 6 18.33 3.23 -23.40
C GLY A 6 17.09 3.43 -22.50
N ASN A 7 17.33 3.59 -21.19
CA ASN A 7 16.28 3.66 -20.17
C ASN A 7 15.17 4.67 -20.48
N LEU A 8 15.48 5.85 -21.03
CA LEU A 8 14.48 6.85 -21.40
C LEU A 8 13.59 6.42 -22.57
N GLY A 9 14.15 5.72 -23.56
CA GLY A 9 13.40 5.13 -24.66
C GLY A 9 12.49 4.00 -24.17
N ALA A 10 12.97 3.18 -23.24
CA ALA A 10 12.16 2.13 -22.60
C ALA A 10 11.00 2.72 -21.77
N ILE A 11 11.24 3.79 -21.01
CA ILE A 11 10.20 4.52 -20.27
C ILE A 11 9.17 5.12 -21.25
N ALA A 12 9.63 5.81 -22.29
CA ALA A 12 8.73 6.38 -23.30
C ALA A 12 7.91 5.28 -23.98
N HIS A 13 8.54 4.15 -24.33
CA HIS A 13 7.86 3.01 -24.93
C HIS A 13 6.81 2.42 -23.97
N TYR A 14 7.12 2.22 -22.69
CA TYR A 14 6.15 1.79 -21.68
C TYR A 14 4.92 2.72 -21.62
N PHE A 15 5.13 4.03 -21.69
CA PHE A 15 4.03 5.00 -21.68
C PHE A 15 3.26 5.12 -23.00
N LEU A 16 3.86 4.74 -24.13
CA LEU A 16 3.27 4.88 -25.47
C LEU A 16 2.65 3.58 -26.03
N THR A 17 2.97 2.42 -25.48
CA THR A 17 2.47 1.12 -25.96
C THR A 17 1.33 0.65 -25.07
N ASN A 18 0.21 0.19 -25.63
CA ASN A 18 -0.86 -0.36 -24.81
C ASN A 18 -0.38 -1.65 -24.13
N GLY A 19 -0.02 -1.56 -22.85
CA GLY A 19 0.14 -2.73 -21.99
C GLY A 19 -1.23 -3.30 -21.64
N ASP A 20 -1.23 -4.51 -21.10
CA ASP A 20 -2.46 -5.18 -20.70
C ASP A 20 -3.12 -4.43 -19.54
N SER A 21 -4.32 -3.92 -19.78
CA SER A 21 -5.24 -3.29 -18.82
C SER A 21 -4.63 -2.19 -17.93
N PRO A 22 -4.33 -0.99 -18.48
CA PRO A 22 -3.96 0.16 -17.66
C PRO A 22 -5.13 0.59 -16.77
N ALA A 23 -4.82 1.12 -15.58
CA ALA A 23 -5.81 1.62 -14.63
C ALA A 23 -6.79 2.64 -15.23
N GLY A 24 -6.31 3.43 -16.19
CA GLY A 24 -7.11 4.40 -16.93
C GLY A 24 -7.28 5.73 -16.23
N PHE A 25 -7.71 6.74 -17.00
CA PHE A 25 -7.85 8.10 -16.50
C PHE A 25 -8.95 8.24 -15.44
N GLY A 26 -10.03 7.46 -15.52
CA GLY A 26 -11.09 7.47 -14.52
C GLY A 26 -10.53 7.18 -13.12
N THR A 27 -9.84 6.05 -12.98
CA THR A 27 -9.15 5.66 -11.73
C THR A 27 -8.12 6.70 -11.31
N ALA A 28 -7.32 7.22 -12.25
CA ALA A 28 -6.34 8.25 -11.94
C ALA A 28 -6.96 9.54 -11.39
N PHE A 29 -8.11 9.97 -11.91
CA PHE A 29 -8.83 11.12 -11.36
C PHE A 29 -9.41 10.83 -9.97
N HIS A 30 -9.93 9.63 -9.72
CA HIS A 30 -10.41 9.22 -8.39
C HIS A 30 -9.27 9.18 -7.36
N VAL A 31 -8.10 8.67 -7.74
CA VAL A 31 -6.89 8.72 -6.90
C VAL A 31 -6.47 10.17 -6.67
N ALA A 32 -6.33 10.99 -7.72
CA ALA A 32 -5.97 12.40 -7.57
C ALA A 32 -6.97 13.17 -6.69
N ALA A 33 -8.27 12.89 -6.82
CA ALA A 33 -9.32 13.45 -5.97
C ALA A 33 -9.13 13.08 -4.50
N ASP A 34 -8.78 11.82 -4.23
CA ASP A 34 -8.52 11.36 -2.88
C ASP A 34 -7.28 11.97 -2.26
N GLN A 35 -6.24 12.18 -3.05
CA GLN A 35 -4.95 12.69 -2.58
C GLN A 35 -4.93 14.22 -2.45
N LEU A 36 -5.69 14.95 -3.28
CA LEU A 36 -5.72 16.42 -3.27
C LEU A 36 -6.75 17.02 -2.31
N ARG A 37 -7.77 16.27 -1.89
CA ARG A 37 -8.85 16.82 -1.06
C ARG A 37 -8.35 17.44 0.24
N PHE A 38 -9.12 18.39 0.75
CA PHE A 38 -8.87 19.01 2.04
C PHE A 38 -10.19 19.13 2.81
N PRO A 39 -10.22 18.91 4.14
CA PRO A 39 -9.09 18.66 5.06
C PRO A 39 -8.71 17.19 5.25
N SER A 40 -9.31 16.26 4.50
CA SER A 40 -9.30 14.83 4.83
C SER A 40 -8.50 13.95 3.87
N ALA A 41 -7.42 14.44 3.26
CA ALA A 41 -6.58 13.61 2.40
C ALA A 41 -5.77 12.55 3.19
N PRO A 42 -5.34 11.44 2.55
CA PRO A 42 -4.54 10.42 3.20
C PRO A 42 -3.26 10.91 3.87
N TRP A 43 -2.54 11.83 3.21
CA TRP A 43 -1.32 12.45 3.76
C TRP A 43 -1.58 13.39 4.95
N LEU A 44 -2.85 13.67 5.27
CA LEU A 44 -3.29 14.37 6.49
C LEU A 44 -3.77 13.40 7.58
N GLY A 45 -3.55 12.09 7.42
CA GLY A 45 -3.81 11.07 8.43
C GLY A 45 -5.10 10.27 8.26
N ARG A 46 -5.81 10.43 7.12
CA ARG A 46 -6.96 9.57 6.80
C ARG A 46 -6.48 8.21 6.25
N SER A 47 -7.19 7.13 6.57
CA SER A 47 -7.02 5.86 5.88
C SER A 47 -7.40 5.95 4.40
N GLU A 48 -6.61 5.30 3.55
CA GLU A 48 -6.89 5.20 2.12
C GLU A 48 -8.07 4.24 1.88
N LEU A 49 -8.89 4.57 0.88
CA LEU A 49 -10.03 3.72 0.50
C LEU A 49 -9.53 2.61 -0.43
N ALA A 50 -9.47 1.39 0.10
CA ALA A 50 -9.11 0.19 -0.65
C ALA A 50 -10.32 -0.74 -0.82
N GLY A 51 -10.38 -1.45 -1.94
CA GLY A 51 -11.31 -2.56 -2.17
C GLY A 51 -10.86 -3.83 -1.46
N LEU A 52 -11.67 -4.89 -1.60
CA LEU A 52 -11.42 -6.21 -1.01
C LEU A 52 -10.08 -6.83 -1.44
N ASP A 53 -9.58 -6.47 -2.61
CA ASP A 53 -8.30 -6.89 -3.17
C ASP A 53 -7.12 -6.00 -2.72
N GLY A 54 -7.38 -5.00 -1.87
CA GLY A 54 -6.40 -4.01 -1.43
C GLY A 54 -6.13 -2.89 -2.45
N ALA A 55 -6.79 -2.89 -3.61
CA ALA A 55 -6.60 -1.85 -4.62
C ALA A 55 -7.36 -0.56 -4.26
N LEU A 56 -6.78 0.59 -4.58
CA LEU A 56 -7.37 1.88 -4.29
C LEU A 56 -8.62 2.15 -5.12
N LEU A 57 -9.69 2.54 -4.42
CA LEU A 57 -10.94 3.00 -5.03
C LEU A 57 -10.91 4.51 -5.33
N GLY A 58 -10.09 5.26 -4.60
CA GLY A 58 -10.05 6.72 -4.66
C GLY A 58 -11.32 7.38 -4.10
N SER A 59 -11.48 8.68 -4.35
CA SER A 59 -12.63 9.48 -3.89
C SER A 59 -13.47 9.96 -5.07
N GLY A 60 -14.74 10.31 -4.84
CA GLY A 60 -15.60 10.89 -5.86
C GLY A 60 -15.04 12.21 -6.42
N LEU A 61 -15.27 12.47 -7.71
CA LEU A 61 -14.72 13.64 -8.43
C LEU A 61 -15.11 14.99 -7.82
N ALA A 62 -16.21 15.06 -7.07
CA ALA A 62 -16.59 16.25 -6.32
C ALA A 62 -15.50 16.73 -5.35
N ALA A 63 -14.64 15.83 -4.86
CA ALA A 63 -13.52 16.16 -3.99
C ALA A 63 -12.43 17.00 -4.68
N LEU A 64 -12.40 17.07 -6.03
CA LEU A 64 -11.49 17.93 -6.79
C LEU A 64 -11.95 19.39 -6.89
N VAL A 65 -13.22 19.69 -6.59
CA VAL A 65 -13.77 21.05 -6.76
C VAL A 65 -12.98 22.06 -5.94
N VAL A 66 -12.78 21.80 -4.64
CA VAL A 66 -12.06 22.72 -3.75
C VAL A 66 -10.59 22.89 -4.15
N PRO A 67 -9.79 21.82 -4.39
CA PRO A 67 -8.42 21.94 -4.86
C PRO A 67 -8.27 22.71 -6.19
N ILE A 68 -9.14 22.42 -7.17
CA ILE A 68 -9.08 23.06 -8.50
C ILE A 68 -9.46 24.54 -8.40
N LEU A 69 -10.55 24.88 -7.71
CA LEU A 69 -10.96 26.28 -7.53
C LEU A 69 -9.91 27.08 -6.75
N SER A 70 -9.28 26.48 -5.73
CA SER A 70 -8.22 27.13 -4.96
C SER A 70 -6.97 27.39 -5.81
N MET A 71 -6.58 26.43 -6.66
CA MET A 71 -5.48 26.62 -7.61
C MET A 71 -5.83 27.68 -8.66
N ALA A 72 -7.02 27.64 -9.24
CA ALA A 72 -7.45 28.62 -10.23
C ALA A 72 -7.51 30.04 -9.66
N GLY A 73 -8.08 30.21 -8.46
CA GLY A 73 -8.17 31.49 -7.77
C GLY A 73 -6.80 32.07 -7.39
N SER A 74 -5.90 31.23 -6.89
CA SER A 74 -4.53 31.67 -6.59
C SER A 74 -3.75 32.00 -7.87
N LEU A 75 -3.87 31.21 -8.94
CA LEU A 75 -3.26 31.51 -10.24
C LEU A 75 -3.73 32.87 -10.77
N TRP A 76 -5.04 33.11 -10.75
CA TRP A 76 -5.62 34.39 -11.14
C TRP A 76 -5.05 35.55 -10.31
N LEU A 77 -4.94 35.37 -8.99
CA LEU A 77 -4.38 36.36 -8.09
C LEU A 77 -2.90 36.64 -8.38
N ALA A 78 -2.10 35.58 -8.62
CA ALA A 78 -0.68 35.70 -8.97
C ALA A 78 -0.47 36.49 -10.27
N VAL A 79 -1.32 36.23 -11.28
CA VAL A 79 -1.30 36.97 -12.55
C VAL A 79 -1.70 38.43 -12.34
N ARG A 80 -2.80 38.69 -11.64
CA ARG A 80 -3.29 40.06 -11.39
C ARG A 80 -2.25 40.87 -10.60
N MET A 81 -1.67 40.28 -9.57
CA MET A 81 -0.72 40.94 -8.67
C MET A 81 0.74 40.86 -9.15
N ARG A 82 0.97 40.28 -10.35
CA ARG A 82 2.29 40.14 -11.00
C ARG A 82 3.34 39.47 -10.11
N VAL A 83 2.94 38.46 -9.34
CA VAL A 83 3.84 37.67 -8.50
C VAL A 83 4.47 36.55 -9.33
N LEU A 84 5.37 36.92 -10.24
CA LEU A 84 5.88 36.01 -11.28
C LEU A 84 6.62 34.79 -10.73
N ALA A 85 7.35 34.93 -9.62
CA ALA A 85 8.05 33.81 -9.01
C ALA A 85 7.08 32.74 -8.48
N ALA A 86 6.01 33.16 -7.80
CA ALA A 86 4.98 32.25 -7.29
C ALA A 86 4.16 31.63 -8.44
N LEU A 87 3.88 32.40 -9.49
CA LEU A 87 3.24 31.91 -10.71
C LEU A 87 4.06 30.78 -11.37
N ARG A 88 5.38 30.94 -11.50
CA ARG A 88 6.26 29.90 -12.06
C ARG A 88 6.21 28.61 -11.24
N LEU A 89 6.22 28.72 -9.91
CA LEU A 89 6.09 27.56 -9.02
C LEU A 89 4.76 26.83 -9.27
N GLN A 90 3.64 27.55 -9.35
CA GLN A 90 2.33 26.94 -9.62
C GLN A 90 2.29 26.22 -10.97
N LEU A 91 2.87 26.81 -12.02
CA LEU A 91 2.93 26.18 -13.34
C LEU A 91 3.72 24.86 -13.31
N VAL A 92 4.85 24.83 -12.58
CA VAL A 92 5.61 23.59 -12.38
C VAL A 92 4.78 22.56 -11.63
N VAL A 93 4.12 22.94 -10.54
CA VAL A 93 3.30 22.02 -9.74
C VAL A 93 2.10 21.48 -10.53
N ILE A 94 1.44 22.31 -11.34
CA ILE A 94 0.37 21.87 -12.25
C ILE A 94 0.92 20.88 -13.27
N ALA A 95 2.06 21.16 -13.89
CA ALA A 95 2.69 20.25 -14.84
C ALA A 95 3.07 18.92 -14.18
N THR A 96 3.60 18.95 -12.95
CA THR A 96 3.90 17.76 -12.16
C THR A 96 2.64 16.96 -11.83
N ALA A 97 1.54 17.62 -11.43
CA ALA A 97 0.28 16.95 -11.14
C ALA A 97 -0.35 16.31 -12.38
N LEU A 98 -0.29 16.97 -13.54
CA LEU A 98 -0.72 16.41 -14.82
C LEU A 98 0.14 15.20 -15.22
N GLY A 99 1.46 15.31 -15.07
CA GLY A 99 2.37 14.18 -15.29
C GLY A 99 2.09 13.01 -14.36
N GLY A 100 1.78 13.29 -13.10
CA GLY A 100 1.32 12.30 -12.13
C GLY A 100 0.02 11.63 -12.55
N LEU A 101 -0.96 12.39 -13.00
CA LEU A 101 -2.23 11.85 -13.45
C LEU A 101 -2.06 10.90 -14.65
N ILE A 102 -1.22 11.28 -15.61
CA ILE A 102 -0.85 10.42 -16.74
C ILE A 102 -0.13 9.16 -16.25
N ALA A 103 0.86 9.30 -15.35
CA ALA A 103 1.59 8.16 -14.81
C ALA A 103 0.68 7.17 -14.09
N THR A 104 -0.25 7.67 -13.26
CA THR A 104 -1.24 6.86 -12.53
C THR A 104 -2.19 6.15 -13.48
N ALA A 105 -2.67 6.84 -14.53
CA ALA A 105 -3.55 6.24 -15.53
C ALA A 105 -2.90 5.10 -16.32
N ARG A 106 -1.56 5.04 -16.31
CA ARG A 106 -0.75 4.08 -17.06
C ARG A 106 -0.19 2.96 -16.20
N VAL A 107 -0.44 2.98 -14.89
CA VAL A 107 -0.14 1.85 -14.00
C VAL A 107 -0.92 0.63 -14.50
N THR A 108 -0.20 -0.46 -14.75
CA THR A 108 -0.76 -1.75 -15.16
C THR A 108 -0.97 -2.63 -13.94
N GLY A 109 -2.15 -3.25 -13.83
CA GLY A 109 -2.54 -4.05 -12.67
C GLY A 109 -3.20 -3.25 -11.55
N PRO A 110 -3.44 -3.87 -10.39
CA PRO A 110 -4.11 -3.22 -9.26
C PRO A 110 -3.28 -2.05 -8.70
N LEU A 111 -3.96 -0.94 -8.40
CA LEU A 111 -3.35 0.27 -7.85
C LEU A 111 -3.29 0.19 -6.33
N PHE A 112 -2.18 -0.24 -5.77
CA PHE A 112 -1.98 -0.23 -4.31
C PHE A 112 -1.52 1.14 -3.81
N ASP A 113 -1.76 1.43 -2.53
CA ASP A 113 -1.38 2.68 -1.86
C ASP A 113 0.08 3.05 -2.12
N TRP A 114 1.00 2.10 -1.89
CA TRP A 114 2.44 2.32 -2.04
C TRP A 114 2.85 2.72 -3.46
N VAL A 115 2.08 2.33 -4.49
CA VAL A 115 2.36 2.66 -5.89
C VAL A 115 2.12 4.16 -6.15
N VAL A 116 1.18 4.77 -5.44
CA VAL A 116 0.77 6.15 -5.65
C VAL A 116 1.14 7.10 -4.52
N ARG A 117 1.83 6.64 -3.46
CA ARG A 117 2.27 7.50 -2.33
C ARG A 117 3.06 8.75 -2.72
N TRP A 118 3.69 8.77 -3.90
CA TRP A 118 4.35 9.99 -4.41
C TRP A 118 3.34 11.14 -4.70
N TRP A 119 2.05 10.85 -4.83
CA TRP A 119 0.98 11.85 -4.83
C TRP A 119 0.93 12.68 -3.54
N TRP A 120 1.37 12.14 -2.39
CA TRP A 120 1.43 12.91 -1.15
C TRP A 120 2.34 14.12 -1.30
N VAL A 121 3.46 13.97 -2.00
CA VAL A 121 4.41 15.05 -2.29
C VAL A 121 3.78 16.06 -3.26
N ILE A 122 3.13 15.58 -4.32
CA ILE A 122 2.46 16.46 -5.29
C ILE A 122 1.34 17.26 -4.63
N ALA A 123 0.50 16.61 -3.82
CA ALA A 123 -0.59 17.26 -3.10
C ALA A 123 -0.07 18.28 -2.09
N SER A 124 1.01 17.95 -1.38
CA SER A 124 1.67 18.90 -0.47
C SER A 124 2.18 20.13 -1.22
N LEU A 125 2.85 19.94 -2.37
CA LEU A 125 3.34 21.03 -3.21
C LEU A 125 2.18 21.84 -3.83
N TRP A 126 1.07 21.19 -4.17
CA TRP A 126 -0.15 21.83 -4.66
C TRP A 126 -0.64 22.86 -3.65
N TRP A 127 -0.90 22.44 -2.41
CA TRP A 127 -1.37 23.33 -1.36
C TRP A 127 -0.32 24.36 -0.93
N LEU A 128 0.95 23.98 -0.85
CA LEU A 128 2.05 24.91 -0.54
C LEU A 128 2.16 26.02 -1.58
N SER A 129 2.01 25.71 -2.87
CA SER A 129 2.08 26.70 -3.93
C SER A 129 0.94 27.73 -3.85
N ILE A 130 -0.26 27.29 -3.46
CA ILE A 130 -1.42 28.15 -3.21
C ILE A 130 -1.12 29.10 -2.03
N VAL A 131 -0.66 28.55 -0.91
CA VAL A 131 -0.29 29.34 0.28
C VAL A 131 0.83 30.34 -0.06
N TRP A 132 1.81 29.94 -0.86
CA TRP A 132 2.93 30.78 -1.27
C TRP A 132 2.48 31.98 -2.11
N VAL A 133 1.51 31.80 -3.02
CA VAL A 133 0.91 32.92 -3.75
C VAL A 133 0.19 33.86 -2.80
N LEU A 134 -0.68 33.34 -1.93
CA LEU A 134 -1.43 34.15 -0.97
C LEU A 134 -0.50 34.96 -0.07
N TRP A 135 0.57 34.31 0.42
CA TRP A 135 1.63 34.93 1.19
C TRP A 135 2.35 36.03 0.41
N SER A 136 2.73 35.76 -0.83
CA SER A 136 3.44 36.74 -1.67
C SER A 136 2.57 37.97 -1.95
N VAL A 137 1.27 37.78 -2.21
CA VAL A 137 0.32 38.85 -2.44
C VAL A 137 0.11 39.68 -1.16
N LEU A 138 0.00 39.01 -0.01
CA LEU A 138 -0.09 39.68 1.28
C LEU A 138 1.17 40.49 1.58
N SER A 139 2.35 39.93 1.31
CA SER A 139 3.63 40.61 1.54
C SER A 139 3.78 41.90 0.73
N GLN A 140 3.25 41.95 -0.50
CA GLN A 140 3.18 43.18 -1.30
C GLN A 140 2.26 44.25 -0.71
N ARG A 141 1.26 43.86 0.09
CA ARG A 141 0.33 44.80 0.76
C ARG A 141 0.88 45.31 2.08
N ILE A 142 1.81 44.59 2.71
CA ILE A 142 2.47 45.00 3.94
C ILE A 142 3.57 46.01 3.58
N THR A 143 3.37 47.28 3.98
CA THR A 143 4.26 48.40 3.63
C THR A 143 5.54 48.47 4.47
N THR A 144 5.56 47.86 5.66
CA THR A 144 6.70 47.95 6.59
C THR A 144 7.55 46.67 6.57
N GLN A 145 8.87 46.82 6.37
CA GLN A 145 9.82 45.68 6.36
C GLN A 145 9.80 44.87 7.67
N SER A 146 9.60 45.52 8.82
CA SER A 146 9.50 44.85 10.13
C SER A 146 8.30 43.91 10.17
N MET A 147 7.15 44.35 9.67
CA MET A 147 5.90 43.57 9.65
C MET A 147 5.98 42.42 8.64
N GLN A 148 6.67 42.61 7.51
CA GLN A 148 6.98 41.51 6.58
C GLN A 148 7.85 40.43 7.25
N ARG A 149 8.91 40.83 7.99
CA ARG A 149 9.78 39.89 8.70
C ARG A 149 9.03 39.11 9.79
N ILE A 150 8.20 39.81 10.58
CA ILE A 150 7.37 39.18 11.62
C ILE A 150 6.42 38.16 11.00
N ALA A 151 5.72 38.54 9.94
CA ALA A 151 4.72 37.68 9.34
C ALA A 151 5.36 36.50 8.56
N THR A 152 6.54 36.67 7.93
CA THR A 152 7.34 35.55 7.40
C THR A 152 7.81 34.63 8.52
N GLY A 153 8.26 35.18 9.64
CA GLY A 153 8.67 34.42 10.82
C GLY A 153 7.52 33.58 11.38
N LEU A 154 6.34 34.17 11.53
CA LEU A 154 5.11 33.47 11.92
C LEU A 154 4.76 32.34 10.95
N LEU A 155 4.81 32.59 9.63
CA LEU A 155 4.58 31.55 8.62
C LEU A 155 5.57 30.39 8.77
N ALA A 156 6.85 30.68 8.95
CA ALA A 156 7.89 29.67 9.13
C ALA A 156 7.68 28.85 10.42
N VAL A 157 7.27 29.50 11.52
CA VAL A 157 6.92 28.81 12.78
C VAL A 157 5.70 27.92 12.59
N VAL A 158 4.63 28.41 11.97
CA VAL A 158 3.42 27.61 11.69
C VAL A 158 3.76 26.42 10.79
N ALA A 159 4.52 26.63 9.72
CA ALA A 159 4.97 25.56 8.85
C ALA A 159 5.78 24.52 9.63
N THR A 160 6.71 24.95 10.48
CA THR A 160 7.52 24.06 11.32
C THR A 160 6.64 23.26 12.29
N VAL A 161 5.69 23.90 12.97
CA VAL A 161 4.76 23.22 13.89
C VAL A 161 3.89 22.21 13.16
N VAL A 162 3.36 22.56 11.98
CA VAL A 162 2.57 21.64 11.14
C VAL A 162 3.43 20.47 10.67
N THR A 163 4.66 20.70 10.22
CA THR A 163 5.59 19.63 9.84
C THR A 163 5.94 18.73 11.02
N LEU A 164 6.20 19.28 12.20
CA LEU A 164 6.47 18.51 13.41
C LEU A 164 5.23 17.70 13.84
N ALA A 165 4.04 18.28 13.77
CA ALA A 165 2.79 17.56 14.06
C ALA A 165 2.52 16.42 13.07
N ALA A 166 2.75 16.66 11.77
CA ALA A 166 2.58 15.65 10.72
C ALA A 166 3.65 14.54 10.77
N THR A 167 4.85 14.85 11.27
CA THR A 167 5.94 13.86 11.42
C THR A 167 5.96 13.17 12.78
N GLY A 168 5.25 13.71 13.78
CA GLY A 168 5.10 13.12 15.12
C GLY A 168 4.78 11.63 15.10
N PRO A 169 3.74 11.18 14.37
CA PRO A 169 3.42 9.75 14.23
C PRO A 169 4.56 8.89 13.66
N ILE A 170 5.35 9.43 12.72
CA ILE A 170 6.50 8.75 12.12
C ILE A 170 7.64 8.62 13.14
N THR A 171 7.90 9.68 13.92
CA THR A 171 8.94 9.68 14.96
C THR A 171 8.58 8.78 16.15
N SER A 172 7.30 8.67 16.50
CA SER A 172 6.84 7.71 17.52
C SER A 172 6.93 6.26 17.03
N ALA A 173 6.84 6.00 15.72
CA ALA A 173 6.94 4.67 15.15
C ALA A 173 8.39 4.15 15.05
N THR A 174 9.40 5.03 15.03
CA THR A 174 10.79 4.68 14.65
C THR A 174 11.74 4.41 15.82
N SER A 175 11.35 4.63 17.07
CA SER A 175 12.30 4.53 18.20
C SER A 175 12.19 3.28 19.07
N SER A 176 11.13 2.48 18.98
CA SER A 176 11.01 1.26 19.81
C SER A 176 9.88 0.29 19.41
N THR A 177 9.08 0.59 18.38
CA THR A 177 7.95 -0.25 18.01
C THR A 177 8.45 -1.47 17.23
N PRO A 178 8.29 -2.71 17.74
CA PRO A 178 8.52 -3.91 16.95
C PRO A 178 7.68 -3.82 15.66
N PRO A 179 8.20 -4.28 14.51
CA PRO A 179 7.43 -4.28 13.28
C PRO A 179 6.08 -4.99 13.52
N PRO A 180 4.99 -4.52 12.88
CA PRO A 180 3.65 -5.04 13.11
C PRO A 180 3.47 -6.50 12.66
N SER A 181 4.49 -7.08 12.02
CA SER A 181 4.55 -8.50 11.69
C SER A 181 6.01 -8.96 11.80
N PRO A 182 6.26 -10.24 12.11
CA PRO A 182 7.61 -10.77 12.14
C PRO A 182 8.26 -10.66 10.77
N SER A 183 9.60 -10.64 10.76
CA SER A 183 10.34 -10.62 9.51
C SER A 183 10.07 -11.88 8.69
N THR A 184 10.08 -11.76 7.37
CA THR A 184 9.93 -12.89 6.43
C THR A 184 10.88 -14.05 6.77
N GLY A 185 12.09 -13.74 7.27
CA GLY A 185 13.07 -14.75 7.70
C GLY A 185 12.57 -15.64 8.83
N ILE A 186 11.97 -15.07 9.89
CA ILE A 186 11.46 -15.85 11.03
C ILE A 186 10.37 -16.82 10.59
N VAL A 187 9.46 -16.35 9.74
CA VAL A 187 8.35 -17.14 9.22
C VAL A 187 8.86 -18.25 8.30
N LEU A 188 9.77 -17.89 7.39
CA LEU A 188 10.40 -18.83 6.45
C LEU A 188 11.18 -19.93 7.19
N ASP A 189 11.98 -19.57 8.20
CA ASP A 189 12.74 -20.52 9.02
C ASP A 189 11.82 -21.58 9.67
N GLY A 190 10.58 -21.23 9.97
CA GLY A 190 9.60 -22.15 10.56
C GLY A 190 9.18 -23.31 9.66
N PHE A 191 9.25 -23.16 8.33
CA PHE A 191 8.83 -24.22 7.39
C PHE A 191 9.84 -24.54 6.29
N LEU A 192 10.93 -23.79 6.15
CA LEU A 192 11.87 -23.92 5.04
C LEU A 192 12.54 -25.30 5.01
N GLN A 193 13.23 -25.68 6.09
CA GLN A 193 13.98 -26.94 6.10
C GLN A 193 13.07 -28.18 5.90
N PRO A 194 11.92 -28.32 6.61
CA PRO A 194 10.99 -29.40 6.35
C PRO A 194 10.49 -29.45 4.90
N THR A 195 10.28 -28.27 4.30
CA THR A 195 9.85 -28.16 2.90
C THR A 195 10.95 -28.61 1.94
N LEU A 196 12.20 -28.16 2.14
CA LEU A 196 13.33 -28.55 1.29
C LEU A 196 13.60 -30.06 1.37
N ASP A 197 13.59 -30.62 2.59
CA ASP A 197 13.81 -32.05 2.82
C ASP A 197 12.71 -32.90 2.15
N ALA A 198 11.45 -32.47 2.27
CA ALA A 198 10.32 -33.17 1.67
C ALA A 198 10.28 -33.10 0.14
N LEU A 199 10.95 -32.11 -0.47
CA LEU A 199 10.96 -31.87 -1.92
C LEU A 199 12.29 -32.26 -2.57
N GLN A 200 13.25 -32.81 -1.82
CA GLN A 200 14.53 -33.23 -2.37
C GLN A 200 14.35 -34.22 -3.54
N GLY A 201 14.94 -33.91 -4.69
CA GLY A 201 14.82 -34.73 -5.91
C GLY A 201 13.49 -34.58 -6.66
N SER A 202 12.61 -33.66 -6.24
CA SER A 202 11.40 -33.34 -6.99
C SER A 202 11.71 -32.68 -8.34
N GLY A 203 10.81 -32.87 -9.30
CA GLY A 203 10.82 -32.13 -10.56
C GLY A 203 10.41 -30.66 -10.38
N PRO A 204 10.19 -29.92 -11.49
CA PRO A 204 9.76 -28.53 -11.44
C PRO A 204 8.44 -28.35 -10.67
N LEU A 205 8.36 -27.37 -9.76
CA LEU A 205 7.16 -27.11 -8.96
C LEU A 205 6.60 -25.72 -9.22
N LEU A 206 5.29 -25.63 -9.47
CA LEU A 206 4.59 -24.36 -9.51
C LEU A 206 4.39 -23.86 -8.08
N VAL A 207 4.95 -22.70 -7.72
CA VAL A 207 4.77 -22.11 -6.38
C VAL A 207 3.65 -21.09 -6.44
N VAL A 208 2.63 -21.26 -5.59
CA VAL A 208 1.42 -20.41 -5.54
C VAL A 208 1.21 -19.93 -4.11
N THR A 209 0.89 -18.66 -3.94
CA THR A 209 0.54 -18.05 -2.65
C THR A 209 -0.96 -17.73 -2.62
N THR A 210 -1.65 -18.07 -1.53
CA THR A 210 -3.09 -17.80 -1.37
C THR A 210 -3.45 -17.37 0.06
N GLY A 211 -4.60 -16.71 0.19
CA GLY A 211 -5.08 -16.10 1.42
C GLY A 211 -4.46 -14.71 1.66
N SER A 212 -4.38 -14.30 2.92
CA SER A 212 -3.75 -13.07 3.41
C SER A 212 -2.21 -13.08 3.36
N VAL A 213 -1.57 -14.19 2.94
CA VAL A 213 -0.11 -14.28 2.72
C VAL A 213 0.33 -13.25 1.68
N ARG A 214 1.19 -12.31 2.07
CA ARG A 214 1.88 -11.42 1.12
C ARG A 214 2.85 -12.23 0.25
N GLY A 215 2.94 -11.89 -1.04
CA GLY A 215 3.76 -12.59 -2.04
C GLY A 215 5.23 -12.79 -1.66
N ASP A 216 5.74 -12.00 -0.72
CA ASP A 216 7.10 -12.03 -0.18
C ASP A 216 7.55 -13.43 0.27
N TYR A 217 6.67 -14.21 0.93
CA TYR A 217 7.02 -15.58 1.35
C TYR A 217 7.16 -16.53 0.17
N GLY A 218 6.31 -16.35 -0.85
CA GLY A 218 6.39 -17.06 -2.12
C GLY A 218 7.73 -16.83 -2.80
N ASP A 219 8.11 -15.58 -2.98
CA ASP A 219 9.37 -15.24 -3.63
C ASP A 219 10.60 -15.71 -2.84
N ALA A 220 10.55 -15.58 -1.52
CA ALA A 220 11.61 -16.09 -0.65
C ALA A 220 11.74 -17.62 -0.76
N LEU A 221 10.64 -18.37 -0.71
CA LEU A 221 10.67 -19.83 -0.85
C LEU A 221 11.13 -20.25 -2.25
N ARG A 222 10.65 -19.60 -3.31
CA ARG A 222 11.12 -19.85 -4.70
C ARG A 222 12.64 -19.72 -4.81
N LEU A 223 13.20 -18.67 -4.24
CA LEU A 223 14.65 -18.44 -4.23
C LEU A 223 15.40 -19.56 -3.49
N GLN A 224 14.91 -20.01 -2.34
CA GLN A 224 15.56 -21.07 -1.57
C GLN A 224 15.44 -22.44 -2.26
N LEU A 225 14.29 -22.74 -2.89
CA LEU A 225 14.11 -23.94 -3.70
C LEU A 225 15.13 -23.99 -4.85
N GLU A 226 15.29 -22.90 -5.61
CA GLU A 226 16.26 -22.83 -6.70
C GLU A 226 17.71 -22.96 -6.19
N ARG A 227 18.03 -22.36 -5.04
CA ARG A 227 19.36 -22.54 -4.39
C ARG A 227 19.63 -23.98 -3.97
N ALA A 228 18.59 -24.71 -3.58
CA ALA A 228 18.65 -26.14 -3.27
C ALA A 228 18.63 -27.03 -4.52
N GLY A 229 18.60 -26.45 -5.73
CA GLY A 229 18.57 -27.19 -6.99
C GLY A 229 17.19 -27.68 -7.42
N ILE A 230 16.12 -27.27 -6.73
CA ILE A 230 14.74 -27.60 -7.08
C ILE A 230 14.22 -26.55 -8.07
N GLN A 231 13.76 -26.99 -9.23
CA GLN A 231 13.28 -26.08 -10.26
C GLN A 231 11.92 -25.49 -9.88
N VAL A 232 11.76 -24.19 -10.08
CA VAL A 232 10.51 -23.48 -9.83
C VAL A 232 9.84 -23.10 -11.14
N VAL A 233 8.53 -23.22 -11.17
CA VAL A 233 7.64 -22.68 -12.20
C VAL A 233 6.87 -21.50 -11.60
N ALA A 234 6.77 -20.43 -12.37
CA ALA A 234 6.10 -19.19 -12.03
C ALA A 234 4.74 -19.10 -12.72
N GLU A 235 3.76 -18.55 -12.02
CA GLU A 235 2.46 -18.22 -12.59
C GLU A 235 2.61 -17.19 -13.73
N SER A 236 1.70 -17.22 -14.70
CA SER A 236 1.76 -16.37 -15.90
C SER A 236 1.87 -14.87 -15.58
N ASN A 237 1.19 -14.42 -14.54
CA ASN A 237 1.23 -13.03 -14.05
C ASN A 237 2.56 -12.66 -13.36
N MET A 238 3.41 -13.63 -13.02
CA MET A 238 4.72 -13.41 -12.39
C MET A 238 5.88 -13.51 -13.38
N ILE A 239 5.63 -13.90 -14.64
CA ILE A 239 6.68 -14.08 -15.65
C ILE A 239 7.45 -12.77 -15.91
N SER A 240 6.78 -11.62 -15.85
CA SER A 240 7.44 -10.30 -15.99
C SER A 240 8.48 -10.04 -14.89
N HIS A 241 8.27 -10.56 -13.69
CA HIS A 241 9.16 -10.40 -12.53
C HIS A 241 10.23 -11.49 -12.45
N LEU A 242 9.86 -12.74 -12.77
CA LEU A 242 10.69 -13.92 -12.58
C LEU A 242 11.38 -14.40 -13.87
N GLY A 243 11.05 -13.81 -15.02
CA GLY A 243 11.63 -14.13 -16.32
C GLY A 243 10.98 -15.33 -17.02
N PRO A 244 11.00 -15.35 -18.37
CA PRO A 244 10.31 -16.36 -19.17
C PRO A 244 10.85 -17.78 -18.99
N GLN A 245 12.08 -17.96 -18.51
CA GLN A 245 12.67 -19.29 -18.29
C GLN A 245 11.98 -20.07 -17.17
N ARG A 246 11.18 -19.39 -16.34
CA ARG A 246 10.41 -19.97 -15.24
C ARG A 246 8.93 -20.16 -15.59
N SER A 247 8.50 -19.84 -16.83
CA SER A 247 7.11 -20.02 -17.24
C SER A 247 6.74 -21.50 -17.36
N GLU A 248 5.44 -21.80 -17.28
CA GLU A 248 4.89 -23.12 -17.58
C GLU A 248 5.18 -23.58 -19.02
N SER A 249 5.38 -22.64 -19.95
CA SER A 249 5.80 -22.94 -21.33
C SER A 249 7.26 -23.40 -21.43
N SER A 250 8.10 -23.09 -20.43
CA SER A 250 9.51 -23.49 -20.38
C SER A 250 9.74 -24.70 -19.46
N ARG A 251 8.89 -24.90 -18.45
CA ARG A 251 9.00 -25.95 -17.44
C ARG A 251 7.62 -26.50 -17.10
N THR A 252 7.39 -27.79 -17.35
CA THR A 252 6.13 -28.43 -16.96
C THR A 252 6.15 -28.76 -15.46
N PRO A 253 5.24 -28.19 -14.64
CA PRO A 253 5.22 -28.48 -13.21
C PRO A 253 4.77 -29.93 -12.96
N VAL A 254 5.48 -30.64 -12.08
CA VAL A 254 5.09 -31.99 -11.61
C VAL A 254 4.17 -31.95 -10.39
N GLY A 255 3.99 -30.76 -9.81
CA GLY A 255 3.15 -30.50 -8.64
C GLY A 255 3.00 -29.01 -8.38
N THR A 256 2.07 -28.66 -7.50
CA THR A 256 1.87 -27.28 -7.05
C THR A 256 2.18 -27.16 -5.57
N LEU A 257 3.11 -26.27 -5.25
CA LEU A 257 3.49 -25.92 -3.89
C LEU A 257 2.70 -24.70 -3.44
N TRP A 258 1.78 -24.92 -2.51
CA TRP A 258 0.87 -23.93 -1.99
C TRP A 258 1.40 -23.36 -0.69
N ILE A 259 1.52 -22.03 -0.63
CA ILE A 259 1.78 -21.29 0.59
C ILE A 259 0.48 -20.62 1.00
N VAL A 260 -0.03 -20.98 2.17
CA VAL A 260 -1.41 -20.71 2.61
C VAL A 260 -1.39 -20.02 3.96
N SER A 261 -2.13 -18.93 4.14
CA SER A 261 -2.30 -18.24 5.42
C SER A 261 -3.51 -18.75 6.17
N ALA A 262 -3.46 -18.59 7.50
CA ALA A 262 -4.59 -18.37 8.41
C ALA A 262 -5.94 -18.95 7.93
N ASP A 263 -6.67 -18.14 7.18
CA ASP A 263 -8.04 -18.30 6.73
C ASP A 263 -8.28 -19.54 5.86
N GLN A 264 -7.25 -20.01 5.15
CA GLN A 264 -7.38 -21.13 4.22
C GLN A 264 -6.67 -22.41 4.68
N ILE A 265 -5.84 -22.35 5.72
CA ILE A 265 -5.07 -23.53 6.19
C ILE A 265 -5.99 -24.70 6.53
N THR A 266 -7.13 -24.46 7.18
CA THR A 266 -8.09 -25.51 7.55
C THR A 266 -8.67 -26.21 6.33
N GLN A 267 -8.97 -25.46 5.26
CA GLN A 267 -9.49 -26.02 4.02
C GLN A 267 -8.44 -26.92 3.35
N PHE A 268 -7.19 -26.45 3.27
CA PHE A 268 -6.08 -27.22 2.72
C PHE A 268 -5.74 -28.47 3.55
N LYS A 269 -5.87 -28.42 4.88
CA LYS A 269 -5.71 -29.60 5.74
C LYS A 269 -6.82 -30.64 5.55
N ALA A 270 -8.03 -30.21 5.20
CA ALA A 270 -9.16 -31.10 4.98
C ALA A 270 -9.13 -31.79 3.60
N ASP A 271 -8.40 -31.23 2.63
CA ASP A 271 -8.26 -31.78 1.30
C ASP A 271 -7.26 -32.95 1.28
N GLN A 272 -7.75 -34.14 0.95
CA GLN A 272 -6.92 -35.36 0.89
C GLN A 272 -5.90 -35.37 -0.25
N SER A 273 -6.06 -34.50 -1.26
CA SER A 273 -5.09 -34.33 -2.35
C SER A 273 -3.90 -33.46 -1.95
N MET A 274 -3.96 -32.79 -0.80
CA MET A 274 -2.93 -31.91 -0.29
C MET A 274 -2.07 -32.60 0.77
N LYS A 275 -0.75 -32.56 0.57
CA LYS A 275 0.23 -33.05 1.54
C LYS A 275 0.84 -31.88 2.31
N PHE A 276 0.60 -31.81 3.60
CA PHE A 276 1.28 -30.84 4.47
C PHE A 276 2.79 -31.11 4.53
N LEU A 277 3.60 -30.07 4.28
CA LEU A 277 5.07 -30.16 4.32
C LEU A 277 5.69 -29.47 5.53
N GLY A 278 5.06 -28.40 6.00
CA GLY A 278 5.56 -27.59 7.11
C GLY A 278 4.69 -26.37 7.33
N GLY A 279 4.86 -25.73 8.48
CA GLY A 279 4.14 -24.51 8.79
C GLY A 279 4.73 -23.80 9.99
N TRP A 280 4.39 -22.53 10.09
CA TRP A 280 4.79 -21.65 11.16
C TRP A 280 3.53 -21.02 11.76
N ASP A 281 3.34 -21.19 13.06
CA ASP A 281 2.31 -20.50 13.84
C ASP A 281 2.98 -19.94 15.11
N PRO A 282 2.99 -18.60 15.30
CA PRO A 282 3.59 -17.99 16.48
C PRO A 282 2.70 -18.09 17.72
N LEU A 283 1.43 -18.49 17.57
CA LEU A 283 0.49 -18.68 18.66
C LEU A 283 0.41 -20.16 19.04
N ALA A 284 0.38 -20.41 20.34
CA ALA A 284 -0.04 -21.72 20.83
C ALA A 284 -1.54 -21.94 20.53
N GLN A 285 -1.99 -23.19 20.50
CA GLN A 285 -3.37 -23.53 20.12
C GLN A 285 -4.41 -22.81 20.99
N ASP A 286 -4.20 -22.74 22.30
CA ASP A 286 -5.06 -22.02 23.24
C ASP A 286 -5.12 -20.51 22.95
N GLN A 287 -3.99 -19.90 22.59
CA GLN A 287 -3.92 -18.50 22.16
C GLN A 287 -4.64 -18.28 20.83
N ARG A 288 -4.56 -19.23 19.90
CA ARG A 288 -5.24 -19.18 18.61
C ARG A 288 -6.76 -19.30 18.78
N ASP A 289 -7.21 -20.19 19.65
CA ASP A 289 -8.63 -20.35 19.98
C ASP A 289 -9.17 -19.06 20.63
N GLN A 290 -8.41 -18.48 21.57
CA GLN A 290 -8.76 -17.20 22.18
C GLN A 290 -8.76 -16.05 21.16
N PHE A 291 -7.82 -16.04 20.22
CA PHE A 291 -7.78 -15.04 19.16
C PHE A 291 -9.06 -15.02 18.33
N PHE A 292 -9.59 -16.19 17.93
CA PHE A 292 -10.81 -16.23 17.14
C PHE A 292 -12.04 -15.76 17.93
N ILE A 293 -12.11 -16.11 19.22
CA ILE A 293 -13.17 -15.60 20.11
C ILE A 293 -13.11 -14.08 20.19
N ASP A 294 -11.93 -13.53 20.48
CA ASP A 294 -11.72 -12.09 20.62
C ASP A 294 -11.98 -11.35 19.29
N GLN A 295 -11.57 -11.93 18.15
CA GLN A 295 -11.78 -11.37 16.82
C GLN A 295 -13.27 -11.32 16.46
N SER A 296 -14.02 -12.40 16.67
CA SER A 296 -15.47 -12.44 16.40
C SER A 296 -16.22 -11.43 17.26
N LEU A 297 -15.89 -11.34 18.57
CA LEU A 297 -16.51 -10.36 19.46
C LEU A 297 -16.20 -8.92 19.02
N LEU A 298 -14.97 -8.64 18.60
CA LEU A 298 -14.59 -7.31 18.12
C LEU A 298 -15.31 -6.97 16.81
N GLN A 299 -15.44 -7.94 15.90
CA GLN A 299 -16.19 -7.76 14.65
C GLN A 299 -17.64 -7.37 14.91
N GLU A 300 -18.31 -8.04 15.86
CA GLU A 300 -19.67 -7.71 16.28
C GLU A 300 -19.78 -6.28 16.84
N GLN A 301 -18.84 -5.88 17.70
CA GLN A 301 -18.79 -4.51 18.25
C GLN A 301 -18.61 -3.46 17.15
N LEU A 302 -17.73 -3.70 16.18
CA LEU A 302 -17.49 -2.80 15.06
C LEU A 302 -18.72 -2.64 14.16
N ILE A 303 -19.42 -3.75 13.87
CA ILE A 303 -20.68 -3.73 13.11
C ILE A 303 -21.76 -2.96 13.87
N ALA A 304 -21.92 -3.23 15.17
CA ALA A 304 -22.89 -2.55 16.03
C ALA A 304 -22.63 -1.03 16.13
N ALA A 305 -21.35 -0.62 16.12
CA ALA A 305 -20.92 0.77 16.07
C ALA A 305 -21.06 1.41 14.66
N GLY A 306 -21.62 0.70 13.68
CA GLY A 306 -21.82 1.18 12.31
C GLY A 306 -20.55 1.25 11.46
N ARG A 307 -19.45 0.63 11.92
CA ARG A 307 -18.14 0.61 11.24
C ARG A 307 -17.87 -0.74 10.58
N VAL A 308 -18.75 -1.11 9.65
CA VAL A 308 -18.62 -2.33 8.83
C VAL A 308 -17.29 -2.35 8.06
N ASP A 309 -16.80 -1.18 7.67
CA ASP A 309 -15.49 -1.01 7.03
C ASP A 309 -14.33 -1.48 7.93
N LEU A 310 -14.39 -1.21 9.23
CA LEU A 310 -13.38 -1.70 10.19
C LEU A 310 -13.56 -3.19 10.52
N ALA A 311 -14.80 -3.68 10.53
CA ALA A 311 -15.08 -5.11 10.73
C ALA A 311 -14.53 -5.95 9.57
N GLU A 312 -14.63 -5.42 8.35
CA GLU A 312 -14.00 -5.99 7.16
C GLU A 312 -12.49 -5.89 7.25
N ALA A 313 -11.96 -4.72 7.67
CA ALA A 313 -10.53 -4.49 7.85
C ALA A 313 -9.88 -5.46 8.85
N LEU A 314 -10.60 -5.79 9.92
CA LEU A 314 -10.19 -6.76 10.92
C LEU A 314 -10.03 -8.18 10.33
N THR A 315 -10.86 -8.54 9.35
CA THR A 315 -10.85 -9.87 8.73
C THR A 315 -9.82 -9.97 7.62
N ASN A 316 -9.74 -8.97 6.74
CA ASN A 316 -8.87 -9.00 5.56
C ASN A 316 -7.43 -8.52 5.84
N GLY A 317 -7.15 -8.10 7.08
CA GLY A 317 -5.83 -7.69 7.49
C GLY A 317 -5.48 -6.23 7.19
N SER A 318 -6.41 -5.44 6.63
CA SER A 318 -6.15 -4.03 6.31
C SER A 318 -6.01 -3.14 7.55
N GLY A 319 -5.26 -2.05 7.40
CA GLY A 319 -4.89 -1.17 8.51
C GLY A 319 -6.03 -0.29 9.01
N GLY A 320 -5.88 0.25 10.22
CA GLY A 320 -6.79 1.26 10.78
C GLY A 320 -7.67 0.79 11.94
N VAL A 321 -7.75 -0.52 12.21
CA VAL A 321 -8.49 -1.05 13.37
C VAL A 321 -7.87 -0.55 14.68
N ASP A 322 -6.55 -0.69 14.82
CA ASP A 322 -5.79 -0.29 16.01
C ASP A 322 -5.90 1.20 16.38
N THR A 323 -6.14 2.06 15.40
CA THR A 323 -6.16 3.52 15.54
C THR A 323 -7.57 4.08 15.60
N GLN A 324 -8.52 3.54 14.83
CA GLN A 324 -9.86 4.09 14.70
C GLN A 324 -10.90 3.39 15.59
N ALA A 325 -10.70 2.12 15.94
CA ALA A 325 -11.70 1.36 16.70
C ALA A 325 -11.78 1.81 18.17
N LYS A 326 -10.65 2.21 18.76
CA LYS A 326 -10.54 2.51 20.20
C LYS A 326 -11.39 3.69 20.68
N THR A 327 -11.77 4.58 19.78
CA THR A 327 -12.55 5.78 20.10
C THR A 327 -14.04 5.64 19.78
N LEU A 328 -14.48 4.47 19.32
CA LEU A 328 -15.88 4.24 18.97
C LEU A 328 -16.70 3.88 20.20
N ASP A 329 -17.85 4.52 20.34
CA ASP A 329 -18.83 4.15 21.36
C ASP A 329 -19.30 2.72 21.13
N GLY A 330 -19.24 1.89 22.18
CA GLY A 330 -19.62 0.48 22.13
C GLY A 330 -18.51 -0.50 21.73
N VAL A 331 -17.30 -0.01 21.46
CA VAL A 331 -16.11 -0.85 21.20
C VAL A 331 -15.20 -0.88 22.43
N ASP A 332 -14.81 -2.07 22.88
CA ASP A 332 -13.88 -2.25 24.01
C ASP A 332 -12.43 -2.01 23.55
N PRO A 333 -11.76 -0.93 24.02
CA PRO A 333 -10.38 -0.65 23.62
C PRO A 333 -9.41 -1.74 24.11
N THR A 334 -9.72 -2.44 25.19
CA THR A 334 -8.89 -3.53 25.71
C THR A 334 -8.94 -4.75 24.79
N LEU A 335 -10.12 -5.03 24.23
CA LEU A 335 -10.29 -6.09 23.24
C LEU A 335 -9.52 -5.77 21.95
N VAL A 336 -9.60 -4.52 21.48
CA VAL A 336 -8.79 -4.04 20.34
C VAL A 336 -7.31 -4.28 20.61
N ASP A 337 -6.81 -3.90 21.79
CA ASP A 337 -5.39 -4.09 22.14
C ASP A 337 -4.98 -5.56 22.22
N ARG A 338 -5.83 -6.46 22.74
CA ARG A 338 -5.54 -7.90 22.75
C ARG A 338 -5.51 -8.51 21.36
N VAL A 339 -6.50 -8.21 20.53
CA VAL A 339 -6.58 -8.71 19.15
C VAL A 339 -5.37 -8.23 18.36
N GLU A 340 -5.04 -6.95 18.44
CA GLU A 340 -3.88 -6.38 17.74
C GLU A 340 -2.55 -6.91 18.30
N ALA A 341 -2.44 -7.15 19.60
CA ALA A 341 -1.25 -7.79 20.16
C ALA A 341 -1.04 -9.22 19.64
N MET A 342 -2.13 -9.98 19.44
CA MET A 342 -2.05 -11.32 18.84
C MET A 342 -1.72 -11.25 17.34
N ARG A 343 -2.36 -10.36 16.58
CA ARG A 343 -2.05 -10.13 15.15
C ARG A 343 -0.59 -9.75 14.92
N ARG A 344 -0.03 -8.91 15.80
CA ARG A 344 1.38 -8.48 15.71
C ARG A 344 2.39 -9.62 15.87
N LYS A 345 2.02 -10.71 16.54
CA LYS A 345 2.87 -11.91 16.62
C LYS A 345 2.96 -12.61 15.26
N GLY A 346 1.96 -12.45 14.40
CA GLY A 346 1.93 -12.94 13.02
C GLY A 346 0.80 -13.94 12.76
N ASP A 347 0.39 -13.98 11.50
CA ASP A 347 -0.58 -14.95 11.00
C ASP A 347 0.09 -16.27 10.65
N PRO A 348 -0.57 -17.42 10.89
CA PRO A 348 0.04 -18.71 10.61
C PRO A 348 0.18 -18.90 9.11
N VAL A 349 1.29 -19.52 8.72
CA VAL A 349 1.61 -19.84 7.32
C VAL A 349 1.90 -21.33 7.23
N ALA A 350 1.33 -22.01 6.24
CA ALA A 350 1.56 -23.41 6.00
C ALA A 350 1.88 -23.67 4.53
N VAL A 351 2.69 -24.70 4.30
CA VAL A 351 3.09 -25.16 2.98
C VAL A 351 2.47 -26.53 2.71
N PHE A 352 1.80 -26.65 1.56
CA PHE A 352 1.20 -27.88 1.08
C PHE A 352 1.70 -28.23 -0.32
N LEU A 353 1.90 -29.50 -0.59
CA LEU A 353 2.11 -30.02 -1.93
C LEU A 353 0.81 -30.63 -2.45
N GLY A 354 0.30 -30.08 -3.54
CA GLY A 354 -0.86 -30.61 -4.26
C GLY A 354 -0.49 -31.17 -5.64
N PRO A 355 -1.48 -31.75 -6.34
CA PRO A 355 -1.31 -32.20 -7.72
C PRO A 355 -0.91 -31.02 -8.63
N ALA A 356 -0.29 -31.33 -9.77
CA ALA A 356 0.00 -30.31 -10.78
C ALA A 356 -1.30 -29.67 -11.25
N ARG A 357 -1.39 -28.34 -11.16
CA ARG A 357 -2.47 -27.59 -11.81
C ARG A 357 -2.33 -27.70 -13.32
N THR A 358 -3.41 -28.08 -13.99
CA THR A 358 -3.58 -27.80 -15.41
C THR A 358 -3.98 -26.33 -15.53
N SER A 359 -3.20 -25.56 -16.28
CA SER A 359 -3.44 -24.16 -16.62
C SER A 359 -4.80 -23.91 -17.26
#